data_AF-A0A3N9URS6-F1
#
_entry.id   AF-A0A3N9URS6-F1
#
_cell.length_a   1.000
_cell.length_b   1.000
_cell.length_c   1.000
_cell.angle_alpha   90.00
_cell.angle_beta   90.00
_cell.angle_gamma   90.00
#
_symmetry.space_group_name_H-M   'P 1'
#
loop_
_entity.id
_entity.type
_entity.pdbx_description
1 polymer ?
#
loop_
_entity_poly.entity_id
_entity_poly.type
_entity_poly.pdbx_seq_one_letter_code
_entity_poly.pdbx_strand_id
1 'polypeptide(L)'
;MAIKILALWAVVILCSTIPAQSQYDPLGTDILYIPDDLRRTGSISDSGQKVYIDPYVDPLSIDSLMRPLDPEHTWEYLDKLYARPYPIAYPTSRTNLAGNWQLSLQDHVLRNLQMTLQQNNAVVFGRGTMDAGGVIQDVYVSGTTSGNTIYLDIHSTDLGDYRCAMTIAANNLSGSYYALDSTGRSWTGSIWGDRIL
;
A
#
# COMPACT_ATOMS: atom_id res chain seq x y z
N MET A 1 35.16 40.05 45.42
CA MET A 1 33.69 39.82 45.43
C MET A 1 32.94 40.65 44.39
N ALA A 2 33.44 41.83 43.98
CA ALA A 2 32.77 42.74 43.02
C ALA A 2 32.68 42.27 41.55
N ILE A 3 33.67 41.50 41.04
CA ILE A 3 33.68 41.04 39.63
C ILE A 3 32.55 40.07 39.29
N LYS A 4 32.14 39.21 40.24
CA LYS A 4 31.02 38.28 40.03
C LYS A 4 29.68 39.00 39.95
N ILE A 5 29.53 40.12 40.69
CA ILE A 5 28.32 40.95 40.68
C ILE A 5 28.23 41.74 39.36
N LEU A 6 29.35 42.31 38.89
CA LEU A 6 29.40 43.01 37.59
C LEU A 6 29.04 42.11 36.41
N ALA A 7 29.50 40.86 36.40
CA ALA A 7 29.11 39.89 35.37
C ALA A 7 27.61 39.56 35.43
N LEU A 8 27.03 39.49 36.62
CA LEU A 8 25.60 39.24 36.80
C LEU A 8 24.75 40.40 36.26
N TRP A 9 25.15 41.65 36.52
CA TRP A 9 24.47 42.84 36.00
C TRP A 9 24.56 42.95 34.48
N ALA A 10 25.70 42.59 33.89
CA ALA A 10 25.85 42.57 32.44
C ALA A 10 24.89 41.57 31.77
N VAL A 11 24.67 40.39 32.38
CA VAL A 11 23.71 39.40 31.86
C VAL A 11 22.26 39.87 31.98
N VAL A 12 21.90 40.50 33.10
CA VAL A 12 20.53 41.03 33.29
C VAL A 12 20.22 42.15 32.30
N ILE A 13 21.19 43.05 32.06
CA ILE A 13 21.02 44.14 31.09
C ILE A 13 20.90 43.57 29.67
N LEU A 14 21.71 42.57 29.32
CA LEU A 14 21.64 41.90 28.01
C LEU A 14 20.28 41.20 27.78
N CYS A 15 19.67 40.63 28.82
CA CYS A 15 18.33 40.04 28.73
C CYS A 15 17.20 41.08 28.62
N SER A 16 17.39 42.30 29.14
CA SER A 16 16.36 43.36 29.10
C SER A 16 16.29 44.14 27.78
N THR A 17 17.29 44.02 26.91
CA THR A 17 17.33 44.73 25.62
C THR A 17 16.92 43.85 24.43
N ILE A 18 16.54 42.60 24.67
CA ILE A 18 15.94 41.75 23.65
C ILE A 18 14.46 42.15 23.58
N PRO A 19 13.95 42.65 22.43
CA PRO A 19 12.52 42.93 22.30
C PRO A 19 11.75 41.64 22.54
N ALA A 20 10.96 41.62 23.61
CA ALA A 20 9.97 40.60 23.86
C ALA A 20 8.96 40.63 22.72
N GLN A 21 9.05 39.69 21.78
CA GLN A 21 7.97 39.44 20.84
C GLN A 21 6.87 38.67 21.60
N SER A 22 6.01 39.41 22.30
CA SER A 22 4.79 38.90 22.90
C SER A 22 3.59 39.51 22.19
N GLN A 23 3.15 38.90 21.10
CA GLN A 23 1.73 38.72 20.79
C GLN A 23 1.59 37.75 19.61
N TYR A 24 1.46 36.46 19.93
CA TYR A 24 0.83 35.54 18.99
C TYR A 24 -0.68 35.77 19.14
N ASP A 25 -1.24 36.55 18.22
CA ASP A 25 -2.68 36.72 18.04
C ASP A 25 -3.19 35.55 17.18
N PRO A 26 -3.90 34.56 17.76
CA PRO A 26 -4.33 33.38 17.01
C PRO A 26 -5.45 33.67 16.00
N LEU A 27 -5.87 34.93 15.83
CA LEU A 27 -6.82 35.36 14.81
C LEU A 27 -6.27 36.51 13.93
N GLY A 28 -5.00 36.89 14.12
CA GLY A 28 -4.31 37.97 13.42
C GLY A 28 -3.53 37.48 12.21
N THR A 29 -4.24 37.23 11.11
CA THR A 29 -3.74 37.27 9.73
C THR A 29 -2.48 36.45 9.39
N ASP A 30 -2.58 35.13 9.44
CA ASP A 30 -1.59 34.22 8.81
C ASP A 30 -2.25 33.01 8.11
N ILE A 31 -3.55 33.13 7.78
CA ILE A 31 -4.33 32.05 7.11
C ILE A 31 -4.05 32.03 5.58
N LEU A 32 -3.15 32.85 5.06
CA LEU A 32 -2.84 32.93 3.62
C LEU A 32 -1.36 33.15 3.31
N TYR A 33 -0.43 32.76 4.20
CA TYR A 33 0.95 32.57 3.77
C TYR A 33 1.09 31.19 3.12
N ILE A 34 0.86 31.14 1.81
CA ILE A 34 1.18 29.98 0.98
C ILE A 34 2.72 29.95 0.88
N PRO A 35 3.40 28.88 1.34
CA PRO A 35 4.84 28.76 1.14
C PRO A 35 5.13 28.73 -0.35
N ASP A 36 6.13 29.49 -0.80
CA ASP A 36 6.62 29.44 -2.17
C ASP A 36 7.05 28.00 -2.50
N ASP A 37 6.26 27.33 -3.34
CA ASP A 37 6.59 26.03 -3.88
C ASP A 37 7.80 26.18 -4.82
N LEU A 38 8.96 25.69 -4.37
CA LEU A 38 10.21 25.67 -5.14
C LEU A 38 10.15 24.80 -6.41
N ARG A 39 9.02 24.15 -6.71
CA ARG A 39 8.77 23.47 -7.99
C ARG A 39 8.17 24.37 -9.07
N ARG A 40 7.93 25.64 -8.79
CA ARG A 40 7.39 26.58 -9.77
C ARG A 40 8.47 26.98 -10.79
N THR A 41 8.54 26.25 -11.91
CA THR A 41 9.27 26.68 -13.10
C THR A 41 8.67 28.00 -13.58
N GLY A 42 9.53 29.01 -13.67
CA GLY A 42 9.16 30.41 -13.67
C GLY A 42 8.30 30.88 -14.84
N SER A 43 7.40 31.81 -14.52
CA SER A 43 7.01 32.97 -15.33
C SER A 43 5.76 33.57 -14.69
N ILE A 44 5.91 34.31 -13.59
CA ILE A 44 4.98 35.39 -13.26
C ILE A 44 5.84 36.46 -12.60
N SER A 45 6.08 37.52 -13.36
CA SER A 45 6.59 38.78 -12.87
C SER A 45 5.70 39.26 -11.71
N ASP A 46 6.28 40.06 -10.82
CA ASP A 46 5.67 40.72 -9.66
C ASP A 46 4.58 41.75 -10.02
N SER A 47 3.92 41.55 -11.16
CA SER A 47 2.78 42.28 -11.73
C SER A 47 1.55 41.38 -11.85
N GLY A 48 1.46 40.32 -11.05
CA GLY A 48 0.33 39.39 -11.04
C GLY A 48 -0.94 40.11 -10.59
N GLN A 49 -1.87 40.30 -11.53
CA GLN A 49 -3.19 40.87 -11.28
C GLN A 49 -3.84 40.19 -10.06
N LYS A 50 -4.11 40.95 -9.00
CA LYS A 50 -4.87 40.46 -7.85
C LYS A 50 -6.28 40.11 -8.32
N VAL A 51 -6.60 38.83 -8.37
CA VAL A 51 -7.94 38.34 -8.69
C VAL A 51 -8.78 38.45 -7.42
N TYR A 52 -9.76 39.35 -7.42
CA TYR A 52 -10.75 39.45 -6.36
C TYR A 52 -11.82 38.39 -6.59
N ILE A 53 -11.98 37.49 -5.61
CA ILE A 53 -13.02 36.48 -5.59
C ILE A 53 -14.23 37.08 -4.89
N ASP A 54 -15.33 37.25 -5.62
CA ASP A 54 -16.60 37.71 -5.08
C ASP A 54 -17.27 36.56 -4.30
N PRO A 55 -17.53 36.68 -2.99
CA PRO A 55 -18.13 35.61 -2.18
C PRO A 55 -19.61 35.37 -2.49
N TYR A 56 -20.27 36.25 -3.26
CA TYR A 56 -21.66 36.07 -3.70
C TYR A 56 -21.78 35.42 -5.08
N VAL A 57 -20.66 35.30 -5.79
CA VAL A 57 -20.55 34.54 -7.04
C VAL A 57 -19.79 33.29 -6.68
N ASP A 58 -20.51 32.19 -6.40
CA ASP A 58 -19.92 30.90 -6.01
C ASP A 58 -18.78 30.51 -6.98
N PRO A 59 -17.51 30.71 -6.59
CA PRO A 59 -16.37 30.48 -7.45
C PRO A 59 -15.90 29.02 -7.35
N LEU A 60 -16.55 28.23 -6.48
CA LEU A 60 -16.23 26.85 -6.16
C LEU A 60 -17.37 25.92 -6.56
N SER A 61 -18.20 26.33 -7.52
CA SER A 61 -19.38 25.57 -7.95
C SER A 61 -19.06 24.06 -7.93
N ILE A 62 -19.67 23.34 -6.98
CA ILE A 62 -19.63 21.88 -6.97
C ILE A 62 -20.61 21.45 -8.07
N ASP A 63 -20.28 21.80 -9.31
CA ASP A 63 -21.07 21.50 -10.51
C ASP A 63 -20.38 20.40 -11.35
N SER A 64 -19.39 19.73 -10.75
CA SER A 64 -18.82 18.49 -11.31
C SER A 64 -19.50 17.24 -10.75
N LEU A 65 -20.22 17.34 -9.61
CA LEU A 65 -20.87 16.19 -8.97
C LEU A 65 -22.42 16.21 -9.05
N MET A 66 -23.03 17.32 -9.48
CA MET A 66 -24.49 17.46 -9.62
C MET A 66 -24.96 17.74 -11.06
N ARG A 67 -24.06 17.66 -12.04
CA ARG A 67 -24.46 17.68 -13.45
C ARG A 67 -25.36 16.47 -13.69
N PRO A 68 -26.59 16.62 -14.22
CA PRO A 68 -27.37 15.46 -14.63
C PRO A 68 -26.50 14.64 -15.58
N LEU A 69 -26.45 13.32 -15.34
CA LEU A 69 -25.73 12.39 -16.21
C LEU A 69 -26.12 12.70 -17.64
N ASP A 70 -25.17 13.26 -18.39
CA ASP A 70 -25.37 13.57 -19.80
C ASP A 70 -25.58 12.24 -20.51
N PRO A 71 -26.80 11.91 -21.00
CA PRO A 71 -27.08 10.61 -21.58
C PRO A 71 -26.21 10.33 -22.81
N GLU A 72 -25.76 11.37 -23.51
CA GLU A 72 -24.95 11.26 -24.73
C GLU A 72 -23.47 11.00 -24.41
N HIS A 73 -23.00 11.43 -23.23
CA HIS A 73 -21.62 11.25 -22.77
C HIS A 73 -21.49 10.32 -21.55
N THR A 74 -22.59 9.66 -21.16
CA THR A 74 -22.63 8.71 -20.04
C THR A 74 -21.58 7.61 -20.20
N TRP A 75 -21.26 7.22 -21.44
CA TRP A 75 -20.19 6.25 -21.72
C TRP A 75 -18.79 6.73 -21.35
N GLU A 76 -18.44 8.01 -21.51
CA GLU A 76 -17.14 8.55 -21.09
C GLU A 76 -17.02 8.66 -19.57
N TYR A 77 -18.12 8.99 -18.89
CA TYR A 77 -18.16 9.00 -17.42
C TYR A 77 -18.10 7.58 -16.86
N LEU A 78 -18.84 6.65 -17.47
CA LEU A 78 -18.77 5.24 -17.14
C LEU A 78 -17.36 4.69 -17.40
N ASP A 79 -16.68 5.02 -18.49
CA ASP A 79 -15.29 4.62 -18.75
C ASP A 79 -14.32 5.10 -17.65
N LYS A 80 -14.45 6.36 -17.23
CA LYS A 80 -13.65 6.92 -16.12
C LYS A 80 -13.98 6.30 -14.76
N LEU A 81 -15.23 5.87 -14.53
CA LEU A 81 -15.66 5.19 -13.30
C LEU A 81 -15.34 3.69 -13.31
N TYR A 82 -15.35 3.06 -14.48
CA TYR A 82 -14.93 1.68 -14.74
C TYR A 82 -13.42 1.57 -14.99
N ALA A 83 -12.64 2.62 -14.73
CA ALA A 83 -11.17 2.60 -14.67
C ALA A 83 -10.60 1.71 -13.54
N ARG A 84 -11.38 0.75 -13.03
CA ARG A 84 -10.82 -0.55 -12.66
C ARG A 84 -10.83 -1.40 -13.93
N PRO A 85 -9.75 -1.40 -14.73
CA PRO A 85 -9.64 -2.40 -15.76
C PRO A 85 -9.78 -3.76 -15.05
N TYR A 86 -10.90 -4.46 -15.27
CA TYR A 86 -10.88 -5.90 -15.13
C TYR A 86 -9.71 -6.32 -16.00
N PRO A 87 -8.64 -6.92 -15.42
CA PRO A 87 -7.37 -7.01 -16.11
C PRO A 87 -7.58 -7.62 -17.49
N ILE A 88 -7.40 -6.81 -18.53
CA ILE A 88 -7.49 -7.23 -19.93
C ILE A 88 -6.20 -8.00 -20.18
N ALA A 89 -6.27 -9.30 -19.94
CA ALA A 89 -5.18 -10.26 -19.97
C ALA A 89 -4.08 -10.04 -18.91
N TYR A 90 -3.95 -11.02 -18.01
CA TYR A 90 -2.73 -11.16 -17.22
C TYR A 90 -1.55 -11.44 -18.14
N PRO A 91 -0.33 -10.97 -17.82
CA PRO A 91 0.84 -11.26 -18.63
C PRO A 91 0.99 -12.76 -18.83
N THR A 92 1.41 -13.18 -20.01
CA THR A 92 1.64 -14.60 -20.30
C THR A 92 2.77 -15.10 -19.41
N SER A 93 2.47 -16.10 -18.59
CA SER A 93 3.50 -16.78 -17.79
C SER A 93 4.25 -17.76 -18.68
N ARG A 94 5.57 -17.77 -18.60
CA ARG A 94 6.41 -18.73 -19.35
C ARG A 94 6.50 -20.09 -18.68
N THR A 95 6.05 -20.18 -17.43
CA THR A 95 6.12 -21.39 -16.60
C THR A 95 4.74 -22.00 -16.45
N ASN A 96 4.63 -23.31 -16.70
CA ASN A 96 3.42 -24.08 -16.44
C ASN A 96 3.42 -24.61 -15.00
N LEU A 97 2.51 -24.10 -14.20
CA LEU A 97 2.26 -24.46 -12.81
C LEU A 97 0.99 -25.30 -12.64
N ALA A 98 0.18 -25.47 -13.68
CA ALA A 98 -1.03 -26.29 -13.59
C ALA A 98 -0.67 -27.77 -13.34
N GLY A 99 -1.34 -28.42 -12.42
CA GLY A 99 -1.11 -29.83 -12.03
C GLY A 99 -1.05 -30.04 -10.52
N ASN A 100 -0.59 -31.23 -10.11
CA ASN A 100 -0.52 -31.62 -8.71
C ASN A 100 0.84 -31.24 -8.11
N TRP A 101 0.80 -30.71 -6.89
CA TRP A 101 1.96 -30.24 -6.16
C TRP A 101 1.91 -30.73 -4.72
N GLN A 102 3.09 -31.05 -4.20
CA GLN A 102 3.31 -31.27 -2.78
C GLN A 102 4.24 -30.19 -2.26
N LEU A 103 3.77 -29.39 -1.31
CA LEU A 103 4.58 -28.39 -0.63
C LEU A 103 4.78 -28.77 0.84
N SER A 104 5.90 -28.37 1.39
CA SER A 104 6.23 -28.45 2.81
C SER A 104 6.46 -27.03 3.31
N LEU A 105 5.69 -26.63 4.31
CA LEU A 105 5.83 -25.37 5.03
C LEU A 105 6.49 -25.68 6.37
N GLN A 106 7.63 -25.04 6.63
CA GLN A 106 8.42 -25.27 7.82
C GLN A 106 8.63 -23.98 8.59
N ASP A 107 8.13 -23.99 9.81
CA ASP A 107 8.49 -23.06 10.88
C ASP A 107 9.07 -23.85 12.06
N HIS A 108 8.42 -23.83 13.22
CA HIS A 108 8.66 -24.76 14.33
C HIS A 108 7.86 -26.06 14.18
N VAL A 109 6.84 -26.08 13.31
CA VAL A 109 5.98 -27.21 12.98
C VAL A 109 6.06 -27.44 11.47
N LEU A 110 6.25 -28.69 11.08
CA LEU A 110 6.18 -29.09 9.67
C LEU A 110 4.71 -29.25 9.26
N ARG A 111 4.33 -28.58 8.18
CA ARG A 111 3.01 -28.74 7.54
C ARG A 111 3.20 -29.24 6.13
N ASN A 112 2.47 -30.28 5.77
CA ASN A 112 2.52 -30.85 4.43
C ASN A 112 1.24 -30.51 3.69
N LEU A 113 1.39 -29.93 2.52
CA LEU A 113 0.31 -29.49 1.66
C LEU A 113 0.32 -30.32 0.37
N GLN A 114 -0.82 -30.92 0.05
CA GLN A 114 -1.06 -31.53 -1.26
C GLN A 114 -2.13 -30.72 -1.97
N MET A 115 -1.86 -30.25 -3.19
CA MET A 115 -2.77 -29.37 -3.91
C MET A 115 -2.77 -29.61 -5.41
N THR A 116 -3.89 -29.29 -6.04
CA THR A 116 -4.00 -29.22 -7.51
C THR A 116 -4.16 -27.76 -7.90
N LEU A 117 -3.25 -27.29 -8.75
CA LEU A 117 -3.26 -25.94 -9.31
C LEU A 117 -3.82 -25.94 -10.73
N GLN A 118 -4.55 -24.88 -11.03
CA GLN A 118 -4.95 -24.46 -12.36
C GLN A 118 -4.30 -23.11 -12.63
N GLN A 119 -3.94 -22.88 -13.89
CA GLN A 119 -3.27 -21.64 -14.29
C GLN A 119 -3.92 -21.09 -15.55
N ASN A 120 -4.17 -19.78 -15.54
CA ASN A 120 -4.55 -19.02 -16.72
C ASN A 120 -3.67 -17.76 -16.78
N ASN A 121 -2.78 -17.73 -17.78
CA ASN A 121 -1.73 -16.70 -17.90
C ASN A 121 -0.92 -16.59 -16.59
N ALA A 122 -0.83 -15.40 -16.01
CA ALA A 122 -0.15 -15.19 -14.74
C ALA A 122 -0.99 -15.56 -13.50
N VAL A 123 -2.30 -15.82 -13.62
CA VAL A 123 -3.13 -16.21 -12.47
C VAL A 123 -3.02 -17.69 -12.19
N VAL A 124 -2.89 -18.02 -10.92
CA VAL A 124 -2.87 -19.39 -10.41
C VAL A 124 -3.97 -19.50 -9.35
N PHE A 125 -4.72 -20.58 -9.40
CA PHE A 125 -5.70 -20.90 -8.36
C PHE A 125 -5.81 -22.41 -8.20
N GLY A 126 -6.28 -22.86 -7.05
CA GLY A 126 -6.32 -24.28 -6.77
C GLY A 126 -6.96 -24.58 -5.43
N ARG A 127 -6.88 -25.87 -5.08
CA ARG A 127 -7.35 -26.39 -3.81
C ARG A 127 -6.53 -27.60 -3.42
N GLY A 128 -6.59 -27.93 -2.15
CA GLY A 128 -5.82 -29.05 -1.61
C GLY A 128 -6.18 -29.36 -0.18
N THR A 129 -5.33 -30.16 0.45
CA THR A 129 -5.40 -30.47 1.87
C THR A 129 -4.05 -30.20 2.52
N MET A 130 -4.08 -29.64 3.72
CA MET A 130 -2.91 -29.40 4.55
C MET A 130 -3.01 -30.28 5.79
N ASP A 131 -1.95 -31.05 6.05
CA ASP A 131 -1.71 -31.68 7.34
C ASP A 131 -0.91 -30.73 8.22
N ALA A 132 -1.55 -30.24 9.29
CA ALA A 132 -0.95 -29.39 10.30
C ALA A 132 -0.91 -30.12 11.65
N GLY A 133 0.17 -30.85 11.89
CA GLY A 133 0.37 -31.54 13.17
C GLY A 133 -0.62 -32.69 13.41
N GLY A 134 -1.02 -33.41 12.35
CA GLY A 134 -1.95 -34.54 12.41
C GLY A 134 -3.41 -34.17 12.18
N VAL A 135 -3.72 -32.88 12.04
CA VAL A 135 -5.04 -32.39 11.65
C VAL A 135 -5.02 -32.08 10.16
N ILE A 136 -5.85 -32.79 9.39
CA ILE A 136 -6.02 -32.55 7.96
C ILE A 136 -7.14 -31.54 7.76
N GLN A 137 -6.85 -30.47 7.03
CA GLN A 137 -7.81 -29.42 6.69
C GLN A 137 -7.79 -29.09 5.20
N ASP A 138 -8.96 -28.76 4.66
CA ASP A 138 -9.07 -28.26 3.30
C ASP A 138 -8.43 -26.88 3.18
N VAL A 139 -7.80 -26.64 2.03
CA VAL A 139 -7.25 -25.34 1.68
C VAL A 139 -7.66 -24.90 0.29
N TYR A 140 -7.75 -23.58 0.13
CA TYR A 140 -7.94 -22.90 -1.13
C TYR A 140 -6.69 -22.10 -1.44
N VAL A 141 -6.29 -22.08 -2.69
CA VAL A 141 -5.07 -21.40 -3.13
C VAL A 141 -5.43 -20.41 -4.22
N SER A 142 -4.91 -19.20 -4.12
CA SER A 142 -4.97 -18.20 -5.17
C SER A 142 -3.62 -17.50 -5.28
N GLY A 143 -3.32 -16.91 -6.42
CA GLY A 143 -2.03 -16.28 -6.58
C GLY A 143 -1.73 -15.81 -7.98
N THR A 144 -0.52 -15.29 -8.13
CA THR A 144 -0.01 -14.75 -9.39
C THR A 144 1.44 -15.14 -9.62
N THR A 145 1.85 -15.15 -10.89
CA THR A 145 3.24 -15.31 -11.30
C THR A 145 3.79 -14.05 -11.91
N SER A 146 5.06 -13.77 -11.63
CA SER A 146 5.82 -12.70 -12.23
C SER A 146 7.24 -13.20 -12.50
N GLY A 147 7.58 -13.38 -13.79
CA GLY A 147 8.85 -13.97 -14.20
C GLY A 147 9.03 -15.40 -13.64
N ASN A 148 10.08 -15.60 -12.84
CA ASN A 148 10.38 -16.87 -12.16
C ASN A 148 9.88 -16.90 -10.71
N THR A 149 9.03 -15.97 -10.30
CA THR A 149 8.47 -15.91 -8.95
C THR A 149 6.98 -16.17 -8.98
N ILE A 150 6.49 -16.97 -8.03
CA ILE A 150 5.08 -17.18 -7.76
C ILE A 150 4.75 -16.64 -6.37
N TYR A 151 3.66 -15.88 -6.30
CA TYR A 151 3.04 -15.42 -5.07
C TYR A 151 1.76 -16.22 -4.88
N LEU A 152 1.68 -17.02 -3.83
CA LEU A 152 0.50 -17.81 -3.49
C LEU A 152 -0.04 -17.40 -2.14
N ASP A 153 -1.33 -17.10 -2.10
CA ASP A 153 -2.11 -16.99 -0.88
C ASP A 153 -2.86 -18.31 -0.68
N ILE A 154 -2.59 -18.96 0.44
CA ILE A 154 -3.19 -20.24 0.83
C ILE A 154 -4.09 -19.97 2.03
N HIS A 155 -5.36 -20.30 1.89
CA HIS A 155 -6.38 -20.10 2.92
C HIS A 155 -6.90 -21.45 3.40
N SER A 156 -6.80 -21.70 4.70
CA SER A 156 -7.37 -22.88 5.32
C SER A 156 -8.75 -22.62 5.92
N THR A 157 -9.51 -23.70 6.10
CA THR A 157 -10.88 -23.64 6.67
C THR A 157 -10.93 -23.17 8.13
N ASP A 158 -9.81 -23.26 8.85
CA ASP A 158 -9.64 -22.74 10.22
C ASP A 158 -9.29 -21.25 10.27
N LEU A 159 -9.42 -20.52 9.14
CA LEU A 159 -9.03 -19.11 8.96
C LEU A 159 -7.51 -18.86 9.05
N GLY A 160 -6.67 -19.85 8.77
CA GLY A 160 -5.26 -19.62 8.50
C GLY A 160 -5.02 -18.97 7.13
N ASP A 161 -4.18 -17.93 7.08
CA ASP A 161 -3.73 -17.25 5.87
C ASP A 161 -2.21 -17.43 5.73
N TYR A 162 -1.75 -18.02 4.63
CA TYR A 162 -0.33 -18.21 4.33
C TYR A 162 0.02 -17.53 3.02
N ARG A 163 0.80 -16.47 3.09
CA ARG A 163 1.27 -15.67 1.96
C ARG A 163 2.68 -16.10 1.59
N CYS A 164 2.79 -16.84 0.50
CA CYS A 164 4.00 -17.48 0.05
C CYS A 164 4.62 -16.70 -1.11
N ALA A 165 5.93 -16.52 -1.07
CA ALA A 165 6.72 -16.03 -2.19
C ALA A 165 7.77 -17.09 -2.52
N MET A 166 7.68 -17.68 -3.71
CA MET A 166 8.54 -18.80 -4.13
C MET A 166 9.17 -18.56 -5.49
N THR A 167 10.38 -19.04 -5.68
CA THR A 167 11.06 -19.13 -6.97
C THR A 167 10.70 -20.45 -7.65
N ILE A 168 10.42 -20.36 -8.94
CA ILE A 168 10.09 -21.48 -9.82
C ILE A 168 11.38 -22.03 -10.42
N ALA A 169 11.67 -23.31 -10.18
CA ALA A 169 12.80 -24.03 -10.73
C ALA A 169 12.33 -25.35 -11.38
N ALA A 170 11.86 -25.25 -12.63
CA ALA A 170 11.26 -26.36 -13.38
C ALA A 170 10.07 -27.01 -12.63
N ASN A 171 10.30 -28.16 -12.00
CA ASN A 171 9.29 -28.91 -11.24
C ASN A 171 9.40 -28.72 -9.73
N ASN A 172 10.25 -27.80 -9.28
CA ASN A 172 10.45 -27.47 -7.88
C ASN A 172 10.04 -26.01 -7.60
N LEU A 173 9.52 -25.79 -6.40
CA LEU A 173 9.25 -24.48 -5.82
C LEU A 173 10.05 -24.34 -4.53
N SER A 174 10.66 -23.18 -4.30
CA SER A 174 11.35 -22.90 -3.05
C SER A 174 11.26 -21.43 -2.69
N GLY A 175 11.15 -21.11 -1.40
CA GLY A 175 11.05 -19.73 -0.93
C GLY A 175 10.65 -19.63 0.53
N SER A 176 9.86 -18.60 0.83
CA SER A 176 9.42 -18.29 2.20
C SER A 176 7.94 -17.92 2.23
N TYR A 177 7.35 -18.00 3.41
CA TYR A 177 5.99 -17.54 3.65
C TYR A 177 5.88 -16.69 4.91
N TYR A 178 4.86 -15.86 4.93
CA TYR A 178 4.33 -15.17 6.09
C TYR A 178 2.94 -15.72 6.38
N ALA A 179 2.63 -16.04 7.63
CA ALA A 179 1.37 -16.65 8.01
C ALA A 179 0.67 -15.90 9.13
N LEU A 180 -0.65 -16.03 9.16
CA LEU A 180 -1.57 -15.52 10.18
C LEU A 180 -2.55 -16.63 10.57
N ASP A 181 -2.86 -16.76 11.85
CA ASP A 181 -3.93 -17.64 12.32
C ASP A 181 -5.24 -16.88 12.60
N SER A 182 -6.29 -17.63 12.96
CA SER A 182 -7.60 -17.10 13.32
C SER A 182 -7.61 -16.15 14.53
N THR A 183 -6.55 -16.15 15.32
CA THR A 183 -6.36 -15.25 16.48
C THR A 183 -5.57 -13.99 16.12
N GLY A 184 -5.08 -13.88 14.88
CA GLY A 184 -4.24 -12.79 14.40
C GLY A 184 -2.76 -12.94 14.77
N ARG A 185 -2.34 -14.09 15.31
CA ARG A 185 -0.92 -14.35 15.56
C ARG A 185 -0.23 -14.57 14.22
N SER A 186 0.94 -13.96 14.04
CA SER A 186 1.74 -14.11 12.84
C SER A 186 3.07 -14.82 13.06
N TRP A 187 3.57 -15.43 12.00
CA TRP A 187 4.89 -16.03 11.95
C TRP A 187 5.41 -16.10 10.51
N THR A 188 6.66 -16.52 10.36
CA THR A 188 7.30 -16.73 9.06
C THR A 188 7.93 -18.10 9.02
N GLY A 189 8.17 -18.60 7.81
CA GLY A 189 8.84 -19.87 7.62
C GLY A 189 9.36 -20.04 6.20
N SER A 190 10.00 -21.19 5.98
CA SER A 190 10.48 -21.60 4.66
C SER A 190 9.45 -22.53 4.02
N ILE A 191 9.33 -22.44 2.70
CA ILE A 191 8.46 -23.30 1.91
C ILE A 191 9.27 -23.90 0.77
N TRP A 192 9.07 -25.19 0.53
CA TRP A 192 9.60 -25.87 -0.65
C TRP A 192 8.62 -26.92 -1.13
N GLY A 193 8.76 -27.38 -2.35
CA GLY A 193 7.93 -28.47 -2.83
C GLY A 193 8.19 -28.84 -4.27
N ASP A 194 7.55 -29.93 -4.66
CA ASP A 194 7.77 -30.58 -5.93
C ASP A 194 6.44 -30.91 -6.60
N ARG A 195 6.49 -30.91 -7.93
CA ARG A 195 5.39 -31.37 -8.76
C ARG A 195 5.26 -32.88 -8.62
N ILE A 196 4.03 -33.36 -8.39
CA ILE A 196 3.71 -34.79 -8.40
C ILE A 196 3.42 -35.18 -9.87
N LEU A 197 4.17 -36.15 -10.38
CA LEU A 197 4.02 -36.71 -11.72
C LEU A 197 2.90 -37.76 -11.78
#